data_AF-A0AAT9HGL1-F1
#
_entry.id   AF-A0AAT9HGL1-F1
#
_cell.length_a   1.000
_cell.length_b   1.000
_cell.length_c   1.000
_cell.angle_alpha   90.00
_cell.angle_beta   90.00
_cell.angle_gamma   90.00
#
_symmetry.space_group_name_H-M   'P 1'
#
loop_
_entity.id
_entity.type
_entity.pdbx_description
1 polymer ?
#
loop_
_entity_poly.entity_id
_entity_poly.type
_entity_poly.pdbx_seq_one_letter_code
_entity_poly.pdbx_strand_id
1 'polypeptide(L)' 'MRRRGAPLGEHRVRAPGTLKAGKAHVEATLMEMRPSGIVLLPIVHAVEHRNITLVED' A
#
# COMPACT_ATOMS: atom_id res chain seq x y z
N MET A 1 18.70 -8.74 -20.77
CA MET A 1 18.59 -8.26 -19.37
C MET A 1 17.32 -8.82 -18.74
N ARG A 2 17.42 -9.76 -17.80
CA ARG A 2 16.24 -10.31 -17.10
C ARG A 2 15.86 -9.37 -15.95
N ARG A 3 14.67 -8.75 -15.99
CA ARG A 3 14.10 -8.10 -14.81
C ARG A 3 13.76 -9.21 -13.82
N ARG A 4 14.52 -9.31 -12.73
CA ARG A 4 14.18 -10.17 -11.59
C ARG A 4 12.83 -9.70 -11.05
N GLY A 5 11.80 -10.53 -11.16
CA GLY A 5 10.56 -10.31 -10.43
C GLY A 5 10.88 -10.38 -8.94
N ALA A 6 10.68 -9.26 -8.24
CA ALA A 6 10.72 -9.26 -6.79
C ALA A 6 9.63 -10.22 -6.27
N PRO A 7 9.90 -11.04 -5.24
CA PRO A 7 8.87 -11.88 -4.67
C PRO A 7 7.76 -10.96 -4.14
N LEU A 8 6.52 -11.23 -4.57
CA LEU A 8 5.33 -10.60 -4.01
C LEU A 8 5.31 -10.97 -2.52
N GLY A 9 5.79 -10.07 -1.67
CA GLY A 9 5.76 -10.25 -0.23
C GLY A 9 4.32 -10.53 0.19
N GLU A 10 4.15 -11.55 1.03
CA GLU A 10 2.86 -11.90 1.60
C GLU A 10 2.27 -10.67 2.31
N HIS A 11 1.32 -9.99 1.68
CA HIS A 11 0.57 -8.92 2.32
C HIS A 11 -0.50 -9.57 3.19
N ARG A 12 -0.11 -9.97 4.41
CA ARG A 12 -1.07 -10.38 5.44
C ARG A 12 -1.95 -9.16 5.77
N VAL A 13 -3.09 -9.05 5.10
CA VAL A 13 -4.17 -8.17 5.56
C VAL A 13 -4.68 -8.77 6.87
N ARG A 14 -4.19 -8.22 7.99
CA ARG A 14 -4.75 -8.53 9.31
C ARG A 14 -6.17 -7.96 9.34
N ALA A 15 -7.13 -8.73 9.81
CA ALA A 15 -8.52 -8.27 9.95
C ALA A 15 -8.55 -6.91 10.71
N PRO A 16 -9.47 -5.98 10.36
CA PRO A 16 -9.52 -4.59 10.86
C PRO A 16 -9.80 -4.43 12.38
N GLY A 17 -9.56 -5.45 13.20
CA GLY A 17 -10.03 -5.53 14.58
C GLY A 17 -8.98 -5.52 15.68
N THR A 18 -7.73 -5.06 15.48
CA THR A 18 -6.82 -4.77 16.61
C THR A 18 -5.59 -3.97 16.17
N LEU A 19 -5.81 -2.78 15.59
CA LEU A 19 -4.76 -1.77 15.65
C LEU A 19 -4.55 -1.43 17.12
N LYS A 20 -3.30 -1.53 17.59
CA LYS A 20 -2.94 -1.20 18.97
C LYS A 20 -2.28 0.17 18.98
N ALA A 21 -2.53 0.97 20.01
CA ALA A 21 -1.76 2.18 20.23
C ALA A 21 -0.25 1.89 20.25
N GLY A 22 0.54 2.82 19.69
CA GLY A 22 2.00 2.69 19.64
C GLY A 22 2.61 2.96 18.26
N LYS A 23 3.93 2.71 18.13
CA LYS A 23 4.66 2.97 16.89
C LYS A 23 4.24 2.00 15.79
N ALA A 24 3.97 2.54 14.61
CA ALA A 24 3.64 1.77 13.42
C ALA A 24 4.41 2.29 12.20
N HIS A 25 4.70 1.38 11.28
CA HIS A 25 5.18 1.70 9.94
C HIS A 25 4.02 1.57 8.97
N VAL A 26 3.78 2.59 8.16
CA VAL A 26 2.73 2.59 7.16
C VAL A 26 3.30 2.83 5.77
N GLU A 27 2.66 2.21 4.79
CA GLU A 27 2.85 2.48 3.38
C GLU A 27 1.56 3.08 2.84
N ALA A 28 1.69 4.19 2.12
CA ALA A 28 0.59 4.81 1.38
C ALA A 28 0.94 4.79 -0.11
N THR A 29 0.04 4.22 -0.93
CA THR A 29 0.19 4.20 -2.38
C THR A 29 -0.79 5.18 -3.01
N LEU A 30 -0.27 6.17 -3.73
CA LEU A 30 -1.08 7.05 -4.56
C LEU A 30 -1.23 6.45 -5.95
N MET A 31 -2.48 6.21 -6.36
CA MET A 31 -2.81 5.67 -7.67
C MET A 31 -3.62 6.69 -8.49
N GLU A 32 -3.32 6.76 -9.77
CA GLU A 32 -4.10 7.50 -10.75
C GLU A 32 -4.91 6.51 -11.61
N MET A 33 -6.19 6.76 -11.78
CA MET A 33 -7.03 5.97 -12.68
C MET A 33 -6.92 6.51 -14.10
N ARG A 34 -6.37 5.70 -15.02
CA ARG A 34 -6.22 6.08 -16.42
C ARG A 34 -7.11 5.26 -17.34
N PRO A 35 -7.74 5.86 -18.36
CA PRO A 35 -8.49 5.11 -19.35
C PRO A 35 -7.59 4.15 -20.15
N SER A 36 -8.11 2.94 -20.39
CA SER A 36 -7.58 1.96 -21.32
C SER A 36 -8.75 1.34 -22.07
N GLY A 37 -9.05 1.91 -23.26
CA GLY A 37 -10.28 1.59 -23.97
C GLY A 37 -11.51 1.97 -23.14
N ILE A 38 -12.34 0.98 -22.81
CA ILE A 38 -13.59 1.17 -22.03
C ILE A 38 -13.40 0.98 -20.51
N VAL A 39 -12.21 0.60 -20.05
CA VAL A 39 -11.93 0.36 -18.61
C VAL A 39 -10.98 1.41 -18.05
N LEU A 40 -11.06 1.67 -16.74
CA LEU A 40 -10.06 2.46 -16.02
C LEU A 40 -9.06 1.51 -15.35
N LEU A 41 -7.77 1.74 -15.59
CA LEU A 41 -6.69 0.98 -14.97
C LEU A 41 -5.95 1.85 -13.94
N PRO A 42 -5.65 1.33 -12.74
CA PRO A 42 -4.84 2.04 -11.77
C PRO A 42 -3.37 2.03 -12.21
N ILE A 43 -2.72 3.19 -12.11
CA ILE A 43 -1.28 3.34 -12.28
C ILE A 43 -0.72 3.93 -11.01
N VAL A 44 0.30 3.27 -10.46
CA VAL A 44 1.02 3.75 -9.28
C VAL A 44 1.76 5.03 -9.66
N HIS A 45 1.44 6.11 -8.97
CA HIS A 45 2.08 7.41 -9.16
C HIS A 45 3.18 7.62 -8.14
N ALA A 46 2.90 7.28 -6.88
CA ALA A 46 3.86 7.41 -5.78
C ALA A 46 3.62 6.34 -4.71
N VAL A 47 4.68 6.01 -3.99
CA VAL A 47 4.66 5.20 -2.78
C VAL A 47 5.37 5.99 -1.69
N GLU A 48 4.71 6.17 -0.55
CA GLU A 48 5.28 6.84 0.62
C GLU A 48 5.34 5.87 1.80
N HIS A 49 6.48 5.87 2.49
CA HIS A 49 6.68 5.13 3.73
C HIS A 49 6.82 6.10 4.89
N ARG A 50 6.08 5.86 5.97
CA ARG A 50 6.13 6.73 7.13
C ARG A 50 6.02 5.97 8.43
N ASN A 51 6.83 6.40 9.40
CA ASN A 51 6.68 5.98 10.78
C ASN A 51 5.68 6.91 11.48
N ILE A 52 4.63 6.34 12.05
CA ILE A 52 3.57 7.06 12.77
C ILE A 52 3.42 6.49 14.19
N THR A 53 2.64 7.19 15.01
CA THR A 53 2.18 6.67 16.30
C THR A 53 0.67 6.53 16.21
N LEU A 54 0.17 5.31 16.36
CA LEU A 54 -1.26 5.03 16.49
C LEU A 54 -1.71 5.47 17.88
N VAL A 55 -2.83 6.17 17.93
CA VAL A 55 -3.51 6.57 19.17
C VAL A 55 -4.88 5.88 19.20
N GLU A 56 -5.39 5.62 20.39
CA GLU A 56 -6.79 5.20 20.60
C GLU A 56 -7.66 6.47 20.72
N ASP A 57 -8.89 6.42 20.21
CA ASP A 57 -9.86 7.51 20.28
C ASP A 57 -10.43 7.70 21.71
#